data_AF-A0A953VZP7-F1
#
_entry.id   AF-A0A953VZP7-F1
#
_cell.length_a   1.000
_cell.length_b   1.000
_cell.length_c   1.000
_cell.angle_alpha   90.00
_cell.angle_beta   90.00
_cell.angle_gamma   90.00
#
_symmetry.space_group_name_H-M   'P 1'
#
loop_
_entity.id
_entity.type
_entity.pdbx_description
1 polymer ?
#
loop_
_entity_poly.entity_id
_entity_poly.type
_entity_poly.pdbx_seq_one_letter_code
_entity_poly.pdbx_strand_id
1 'polypeptide(L)'
;MPYSLRVLRIARASVLVALAVMGLKAVAWWLTGSVALYADALESSVNVVTAGLALWAVHISRIPPDAEHHYGHHKVEYFAAVAEGVMIVLAALLIFREAWGAFQAPVGMGNAGAGMAVNAVAAAINLAWARLLIRVGQREGSPALEADGRHVMTDVATSAGVLAGLVLAWISGWPVLDAVLGAAVGLHILNEGRRLIAASLDGLMDRAATPDETALIEATIRDSAAGALEVHDIRTRRAGPAMFIDFHLVVDGAMSVSQSHEICDRVEAALGVAVPGARVAIHVEPAHKRKPDHGLDLV
;
A
#
# COMPACT_ATOMS: atom_id res chain seq x y z
N MET A 1 3.88 12.38 17.36
CA MET A 1 5.02 11.82 18.13
C MET A 1 6.25 11.83 17.22
N PRO A 2 7.34 12.57 17.53
CA PRO A 2 8.57 12.47 16.74
C PRO A 2 9.18 11.07 16.91
N TYR A 3 9.46 10.38 15.82
CA TYR A 3 10.05 9.03 15.82
C TYR A 3 11.38 8.99 16.59
N SER A 4 11.65 7.89 17.29
CA SER A 4 12.92 7.73 18.02
C SER A 4 14.12 7.73 17.06
N LEU A 5 15.29 8.24 17.49
CA LEU A 5 16.52 8.23 16.68
C LEU A 5 16.89 6.83 16.19
N ARG A 6 16.42 5.79 16.89
CA ARG A 6 16.58 4.38 16.53
C ARG A 6 15.77 4.02 15.29
N VAL A 7 14.51 4.46 15.19
CA VAL A 7 13.63 4.24 14.03
C VAL A 7 14.23 4.87 12.77
N LEU A 8 14.70 6.12 12.86
CA LEU A 8 15.34 6.82 11.73
C LEU A 8 16.64 6.14 11.26
N ARG A 9 17.46 5.63 12.18
CA ARG A 9 18.67 4.87 11.84
C ARG A 9 18.34 3.55 11.15
N ILE A 10 17.31 2.85 11.63
CA ILE A 10 16.85 1.59 11.04
C ILE A 10 16.27 1.83 9.65
N ALA A 11 15.43 2.84 9.46
CA ALA A 11 14.88 3.18 8.14
C ALA A 11 15.98 3.49 7.10
N ARG A 12 17.03 4.22 7.48
CA ARG A 12 18.20 4.46 6.61
C ARG A 12 18.98 3.18 6.32
N ALA A 13 19.14 2.32 7.33
CA ALA A 13 19.78 1.03 7.16
C ALA A 13 18.97 0.09 6.24
N SER A 14 17.63 0.17 6.23
CA SER A 14 16.79 -0.61 5.31
C SER A 14 17.14 -0.36 3.85
N VAL A 15 17.38 0.89 3.45
CA VAL A 15 17.78 1.23 2.08
C VAL A 15 19.12 0.58 1.71
N LEU A 16 20.10 0.64 2.63
CA LEU A 16 21.41 0.02 2.40
C LEU A 16 21.32 -1.51 2.30
N VAL A 17 20.50 -2.13 3.16
CA VAL A 17 20.25 -3.57 3.13
C VAL A 17 19.56 -3.98 1.83
N ALA A 18 18.53 -3.24 1.41
CA ALA A 18 17.81 -3.50 0.17
C ALA A 18 18.74 -3.41 -1.06
N LEU A 19 19.59 -2.38 -1.12
CA LEU A 19 20.59 -2.23 -2.18
C LEU A 19 21.62 -3.37 -2.17
N ALA A 20 22.09 -3.78 -0.99
CA ALA A 20 23.04 -4.89 -0.86
C ALA A 20 22.41 -6.22 -1.31
N VAL A 21 21.17 -6.49 -0.90
CA VAL A 21 20.43 -7.71 -1.27
C VAL A 21 20.13 -7.73 -2.77
N MET A 22 19.68 -6.61 -3.34
CA MET A 22 19.51 -6.45 -4.79
C MET A 22 20.81 -6.77 -5.53
N GLY A 23 21.94 -6.25 -5.06
CA GLY A 23 23.26 -6.55 -5.64
C GLY A 23 23.62 -8.04 -5.56
N LEU A 24 23.38 -8.69 -4.42
CA LEU A 24 23.62 -10.13 -4.26
C LEU A 24 22.74 -10.96 -5.22
N LYS A 25 21.46 -10.64 -5.36
CA LYS A 25 20.56 -11.32 -6.31
C LYS A 25 21.00 -11.12 -7.76
N ALA A 26 21.42 -9.91 -8.12
CA ALA A 26 21.98 -9.64 -9.45
C ALA A 26 23.25 -10.46 -9.73
N VAL A 27 24.13 -10.62 -8.73
CA VAL A 27 25.31 -11.50 -8.83
C VAL A 27 24.89 -12.97 -8.97
N ALA A 28 23.91 -13.43 -8.19
CA ALA A 28 23.40 -14.80 -8.28
C ALA A 28 22.83 -15.11 -9.68
N TRP A 29 22.07 -14.19 -10.25
CA TRP A 29 21.62 -14.27 -11.64
C TRP A 29 22.80 -14.30 -12.62
N TRP A 30 23.73 -13.35 -12.52
CA TRP A 30 24.86 -13.26 -13.45
C TRP A 30 25.75 -14.53 -13.45
N LEU A 31 25.95 -15.15 -12.29
CA LEU A 31 26.73 -16.38 -12.15
C LEU A 31 26.07 -17.61 -12.78
N THR A 32 24.75 -17.61 -12.89
CA THR A 32 23.96 -18.80 -13.27
C THR A 32 23.33 -18.70 -14.65
N GLY A 33 22.98 -17.49 -15.09
CA GLY A 33 22.12 -17.26 -16.24
C GLY A 33 20.67 -17.71 -16.02
N SER A 34 20.25 -18.01 -14.78
CA SER A 34 18.92 -18.55 -14.48
C SER A 34 17.82 -17.50 -14.67
N VAL A 35 16.74 -17.90 -15.32
CA VAL A 35 15.53 -17.07 -15.50
C VAL A 35 14.81 -16.86 -14.18
N ALA A 36 14.77 -17.86 -13.29
CA ALA A 36 14.14 -17.68 -11.99
C ALA A 36 14.93 -16.74 -11.07
N LEU A 37 16.28 -16.80 -11.09
CA LEU A 37 17.12 -15.83 -10.37
C LEU A 37 17.08 -14.44 -11.01
N TYR A 38 16.89 -14.36 -12.33
CA TYR A 38 16.62 -13.09 -13.01
C TYR A 38 15.33 -12.44 -12.52
N ALA A 39 14.25 -13.21 -12.40
CA ALA A 39 12.97 -12.73 -11.91
C ALA A 39 13.09 -12.19 -10.48
N ASP A 40 13.77 -12.94 -9.60
CA ASP A 40 14.00 -12.55 -8.21
C ASP A 40 14.86 -11.26 -8.08
N ALA A 41 15.85 -11.10 -8.96
CA ALA A 41 16.67 -9.88 -9.03
C ALA A 41 15.90 -8.67 -9.57
N LEU A 42 15.06 -8.87 -10.59
CA LEU A 42 14.19 -7.81 -11.14
C LEU A 42 13.17 -7.33 -10.11
N GLU A 43 12.51 -8.26 -9.41
CA GLU A 43 11.56 -7.94 -8.34
C GLU A 43 12.21 -7.05 -7.28
N SER A 44 13.39 -7.43 -6.79
CA SER A 44 14.13 -6.63 -5.80
C SER A 44 14.57 -5.26 -6.35
N SER A 45 14.85 -5.16 -7.64
CA SER A 45 15.19 -3.88 -8.28
C SER A 45 13.98 -2.94 -8.34
N VAL A 46 12.81 -3.48 -8.68
CA VAL A 46 11.55 -2.73 -8.65
C VAL A 46 11.25 -2.26 -7.22
N ASN A 47 11.35 -3.15 -6.22
CA ASN A 47 11.09 -2.81 -4.82
C ASN A 47 11.99 -1.65 -4.31
N VAL A 48 13.26 -1.61 -4.71
CA VAL A 48 14.16 -0.49 -4.35
C VAL A 48 13.71 0.83 -4.98
N VAL A 49 13.35 0.82 -6.27
CA VAL A 49 12.89 2.03 -6.97
C VAL A 49 11.55 2.51 -6.39
N THR A 50 10.63 1.59 -6.11
CA THR A 50 9.28 1.91 -5.62
C THR A 50 9.31 2.40 -4.19
N ALA A 51 10.19 1.87 -3.34
CA ALA A 51 10.44 2.43 -2.02
C ALA A 51 10.91 3.90 -2.10
N GLY A 52 11.76 4.24 -3.08
CA GLY A 52 12.16 5.62 -3.36
C GLY A 52 11.00 6.51 -3.79
N LEU A 53 10.17 6.04 -4.72
CA LEU A 53 8.97 6.74 -5.19
C LEU A 53 7.93 6.92 -4.08
N ALA A 54 7.71 5.92 -3.24
CA ALA A 54 6.79 5.96 -2.12
C ALA A 54 7.25 7.00 -1.08
N LEU A 55 8.55 7.04 -0.74
CA LEU A 55 9.10 8.06 0.15
C LEU A 55 8.90 9.48 -0.39
N TRP A 56 9.13 9.67 -1.68
CA TRP A 56 8.89 10.95 -2.35
C TRP A 56 7.40 11.32 -2.35
N ALA A 57 6.52 10.37 -2.64
CA ALA A 57 5.07 10.57 -2.65
C ALA A 57 4.52 10.94 -1.27
N VAL A 58 4.97 10.26 -0.21
CA VAL A 58 4.61 10.56 1.19
C VAL A 58 5.14 11.94 1.60
N HIS A 59 6.30 12.35 1.10
CA HIS A 59 6.79 13.71 1.36
C HIS A 59 5.86 14.76 0.76
N ILE A 60 5.45 14.56 -0.50
CA ILE A 60 4.53 15.47 -1.20
C ILE A 60 3.12 15.44 -0.60
N SER A 61 2.60 14.27 -0.22
CA SER A 61 1.23 14.12 0.30
C SER A 61 0.99 14.85 1.63
N ARG A 62 2.07 15.19 2.35
CA ARG A 62 2.06 15.97 3.59
C ARG A 62 2.07 17.48 3.36
N ILE A 63 2.28 17.95 2.13
CA ILE A 63 2.19 19.37 1.79
C ILE A 63 0.72 19.80 1.99
N PRO A 64 0.46 20.83 2.82
CA PRO A 64 -0.90 21.30 3.07
C PRO A 64 -1.53 21.84 1.78
N PRO A 65 -2.86 22.04 1.76
CA PRO A 65 -3.54 22.70 0.65
C PRO A 65 -2.91 24.05 0.30
N ASP A 66 -2.78 24.33 -0.98
CA ASP A 66 -2.27 25.59 -1.53
C ASP A 66 -3.24 26.18 -2.57
N ALA A 67 -2.84 27.27 -3.22
CA ALA A 67 -3.67 27.99 -4.19
C ALA A 67 -3.97 27.18 -5.46
N GLU A 68 -3.17 26.18 -5.80
CA GLU A 68 -3.38 25.31 -6.96
C GLU A 68 -4.09 24.00 -6.57
N HIS A 69 -3.97 23.60 -5.30
CA HIS A 69 -4.48 22.34 -4.76
C HIS A 69 -5.27 22.56 -3.46
N HIS A 70 -6.51 23.05 -3.57
CA HIS A 70 -7.38 23.38 -2.42
C HIS A 70 -7.71 22.19 -1.50
N TYR A 71 -7.60 20.95 -1.98
CA TYR A 71 -7.81 19.73 -1.18
C TYR A 71 -6.50 19.04 -0.78
N GLY A 72 -5.36 19.68 -1.05
CA GLY A 72 -4.02 19.15 -0.79
C GLY A 72 -3.55 18.11 -1.81
N HIS A 73 -2.41 17.51 -1.50
CA HIS A 73 -1.66 16.64 -2.42
C HIS A 73 -1.83 15.14 -2.11
N HIS A 74 -2.88 14.76 -1.37
CA HIS A 74 -3.03 13.41 -0.84
C HIS A 74 -3.13 12.32 -1.93
N LYS A 75 -3.63 12.65 -3.13
CA LYS A 75 -3.75 11.68 -4.25
C LYS A 75 -2.41 11.27 -4.86
N VAL A 76 -1.30 11.98 -4.56
CA VAL A 76 0.04 11.65 -5.08
C VAL A 76 0.49 10.24 -4.68
N GLU A 77 0.07 9.75 -3.51
CA GLU A 77 0.35 8.37 -3.08
C GLU A 77 -0.25 7.32 -4.03
N TYR A 78 -1.45 7.56 -4.56
CA TYR A 78 -2.06 6.64 -5.55
C TYR A 78 -1.30 6.67 -6.88
N PHE A 79 -0.83 7.84 -7.33
CA PHE A 79 -0.03 7.93 -8.55
C PHE A 79 1.29 7.16 -8.41
N ALA A 80 1.96 7.24 -7.25
CA ALA A 80 3.16 6.47 -6.99
C ALA A 80 2.89 4.95 -6.98
N ALA A 81 1.78 4.52 -6.38
CA ALA A 81 1.37 3.11 -6.38
C ALA A 81 0.98 2.61 -7.79
N VAL A 82 0.38 3.44 -8.64
CA VAL A 82 0.16 3.11 -10.05
C VAL A 82 1.49 2.98 -10.80
N ALA A 83 2.42 3.91 -10.59
CA ALA A 83 3.75 3.85 -11.21
C ALA A 83 4.52 2.59 -10.79
N GLU A 84 4.44 2.21 -9.52
CA GLU A 84 4.94 0.94 -9.01
C GLU A 84 4.31 -0.26 -9.72
N GLY A 85 2.98 -0.31 -9.77
CA GLY A 85 2.26 -1.37 -10.46
C GLY A 85 2.67 -1.51 -11.94
N VAL A 86 2.88 -0.39 -12.64
CA VAL A 86 3.38 -0.38 -14.03
C VAL A 86 4.79 -0.97 -14.13
N MET A 87 5.70 -0.61 -13.23
CA MET A 87 7.06 -1.18 -13.21
C MET A 87 7.04 -2.69 -12.93
N ILE A 88 6.16 -3.15 -12.03
CA ILE A 88 5.95 -4.57 -11.76
C ILE A 88 5.47 -5.31 -13.01
N VAL A 89 4.48 -4.75 -13.73
CA VAL A 89 3.99 -5.33 -14.99
C VAL A 89 5.09 -5.39 -16.04
N LEU A 90 5.88 -4.32 -16.20
CA LEU A 90 7.01 -4.31 -17.13
C LEU A 90 8.07 -5.35 -16.76
N ALA A 91 8.40 -5.50 -15.47
CA ALA A 91 9.31 -6.54 -15.00
C ALA A 91 8.77 -7.94 -15.32
N ALA A 92 7.48 -8.21 -15.10
CA ALA A 92 6.85 -9.48 -15.47
C ALA A 92 6.94 -9.76 -16.98
N LEU A 93 6.73 -8.75 -17.84
CA LEU A 93 6.88 -8.89 -19.29
C LEU A 93 8.33 -9.22 -19.69
N LEU A 94 9.32 -8.60 -19.05
CA LEU A 94 10.73 -8.92 -19.25
C LEU A 94 11.05 -10.36 -18.83
N ILE A 95 10.51 -10.81 -17.69
CA ILE A 95 10.64 -12.19 -17.21
C ILE A 95 10.05 -13.17 -18.22
N PHE A 96 8.85 -12.91 -18.74
CA PHE A 96 8.24 -13.77 -19.75
C PHE A 96 9.06 -13.84 -21.03
N ARG A 97 9.68 -12.73 -21.45
CA ARG A 97 10.58 -12.70 -22.60
C ARG A 97 11.80 -13.60 -22.38
N GLU A 98 12.45 -13.52 -21.21
CA GLU A 98 13.59 -14.37 -20.87
C GLU A 98 13.17 -15.85 -20.74
N ALA A 99 12.05 -16.11 -20.07
CA ALA A 99 11.50 -17.47 -19.93
C ALA A 99 11.19 -18.10 -21.29
N TRP A 100 10.60 -17.34 -22.22
CA TRP A 100 10.33 -17.81 -23.58
C TRP A 100 11.61 -18.10 -24.36
N GLY A 101 12.64 -17.26 -24.21
CA GLY A 101 13.96 -17.50 -24.80
C GLY A 101 14.60 -18.79 -24.27
N ALA A 102 14.63 -18.96 -22.95
CA ALA A 102 15.17 -20.15 -22.29
C ALA A 102 14.36 -21.42 -22.57
N PHE A 103 13.05 -21.30 -22.83
CA PHE A 103 12.22 -22.42 -23.24
C PHE A 103 12.55 -22.90 -24.66
N GLN A 104 12.77 -21.98 -25.60
CA GLN A 104 13.11 -22.33 -26.99
C GLN A 104 14.54 -22.86 -27.15
N ALA A 105 15.48 -22.34 -26.38
CA ALA A 105 16.87 -22.78 -26.35
C ALA A 105 17.31 -23.09 -24.92
N PRO A 106 16.94 -24.27 -24.37
CA PRO A 106 17.27 -24.62 -23.00
C PRO A 106 18.78 -24.76 -22.81
N VAL A 107 19.36 -23.86 -22.02
CA VAL A 107 20.75 -23.93 -21.58
C VAL A 107 20.75 -24.31 -20.10
N GLY A 108 21.61 -25.24 -19.71
CA GLY A 108 21.80 -25.57 -18.30
C GLY A 108 22.28 -24.36 -17.51
N MET A 109 21.91 -24.29 -16.24
CA MET A 109 22.45 -23.26 -15.34
C MET A 109 23.98 -23.38 -15.27
N GLY A 110 24.66 -22.23 -15.30
CA GLY A 110 26.11 -22.12 -15.14
C GLY A 110 26.58 -22.53 -13.74
N ASN A 111 27.23 -21.64 -12.99
CA ASN A 111 27.70 -21.93 -11.63
C ASN A 111 26.53 -22.02 -10.62
N ALA A 112 25.61 -22.96 -10.82
CA ALA A 112 24.34 -23.11 -10.11
C ALA A 112 24.51 -23.16 -8.60
N GLY A 113 25.47 -23.96 -8.11
CA GLY A 113 25.77 -24.06 -6.68
C GLY A 113 26.21 -22.72 -6.07
N ALA A 114 27.08 -21.98 -6.76
CA ALA A 114 27.53 -20.67 -6.29
C ALA A 114 26.41 -19.63 -6.34
N GLY A 115 25.63 -19.57 -7.41
CA GLY A 115 24.51 -18.64 -7.52
C GLY A 115 23.39 -18.90 -6.51
N MET A 116 23.01 -20.16 -6.31
CA MET A 116 22.04 -20.54 -5.27
C MET A 116 22.56 -20.21 -3.87
N ALA A 117 23.86 -20.41 -3.60
CA ALA A 117 24.44 -20.03 -2.32
C ALA A 117 24.40 -18.51 -2.10
N VAL A 118 24.73 -17.71 -3.13
CA VAL A 118 24.64 -16.24 -3.06
C VAL A 118 23.20 -15.79 -2.83
N ASN A 119 22.23 -16.35 -3.54
CA ASN A 119 20.82 -16.00 -3.32
C ASN A 119 20.31 -16.47 -1.93
N ALA A 120 20.76 -17.63 -1.44
CA ALA A 120 20.44 -18.07 -0.08
C ALA A 120 20.99 -17.11 0.99
N VAL A 121 22.20 -16.54 0.78
CA VAL A 121 22.74 -15.48 1.65
C VAL A 121 21.88 -14.22 1.57
N ALA A 122 21.46 -13.81 0.37
CA ALA A 122 20.57 -12.67 0.17
C ALA A 122 19.24 -12.84 0.91
N ALA A 123 18.60 -14.01 0.77
CA ALA A 123 17.38 -14.37 1.48
C ALA A 123 17.58 -14.41 3.00
N ALA A 124 18.71 -14.91 3.49
CA ALA A 124 19.03 -14.92 4.92
C ALA A 124 19.20 -13.51 5.50
N ILE A 125 19.82 -12.59 4.74
CA ILE A 125 19.95 -11.18 5.11
C ILE A 125 18.56 -10.54 5.20
N ASN A 126 17.71 -10.68 4.17
CA ASN A 126 16.34 -10.16 4.19
C ASN A 126 15.53 -10.74 5.35
N LEU A 127 15.66 -12.02 5.63
CA LEU A 127 14.96 -12.68 6.73
C LEU A 127 15.40 -12.16 8.10
N ALA A 128 16.70 -11.96 8.31
CA ALA A 128 17.22 -11.35 9.53
C ALA A 128 16.73 -9.91 9.68
N TRP A 129 16.74 -9.15 8.58
CA TRP A 129 16.30 -7.77 8.55
C TRP A 129 14.80 -7.62 8.82
N ALA A 130 13.96 -8.40 8.13
CA ALA A 130 12.51 -8.45 8.34
C ALA A 130 12.15 -8.72 9.81
N ARG A 131 12.81 -9.71 10.44
CA ARG A 131 12.59 -10.02 11.86
C ARG A 131 13.02 -8.88 12.78
N LEU A 132 14.11 -8.17 12.44
CA LEU A 132 14.54 -7.00 13.20
C LEU A 132 13.50 -5.88 13.10
N LEU A 133 13.05 -5.57 11.87
CA LEU A 133 12.04 -4.54 11.60
C LEU A 133 10.74 -4.81 12.36
N ILE A 134 10.20 -6.04 12.28
CA ILE A 134 8.97 -6.42 12.99
C ILE A 134 9.17 -6.28 14.51
N ARG A 135 10.26 -6.81 15.07
CA ARG A 135 10.52 -6.74 16.52
C ARG A 135 10.66 -5.30 17.01
N VAL A 136 11.36 -4.45 16.26
CA VAL A 136 11.53 -3.04 16.64
C VAL A 136 10.24 -2.27 16.44
N GLY A 137 9.51 -2.51 15.35
CA GLY A 137 8.19 -1.93 15.09
C GLY A 137 7.22 -2.20 16.23
N GLN A 138 7.16 -3.44 16.71
CA GLN A 138 6.31 -3.81 17.85
C GLN A 138 6.77 -3.16 19.17
N ARG A 139 8.09 -3.13 19.45
CA ARG A 139 8.63 -2.58 20.70
C ARG A 139 8.51 -1.05 20.79
N GLU A 140 8.70 -0.37 19.67
CA GLU A 140 8.70 1.10 19.61
C GLU A 140 7.32 1.65 19.20
N GLY A 141 6.31 0.79 19.01
CA GLY A 141 4.97 1.18 18.59
C GLY A 141 4.96 1.88 17.23
N SER A 142 5.75 1.38 16.27
CA SER A 142 5.86 1.92 14.91
C SER A 142 5.21 0.98 13.89
N PRO A 143 3.92 1.21 13.52
CA PRO A 143 3.23 0.44 12.49
C PRO A 143 3.95 0.45 11.14
N ALA A 144 4.65 1.55 10.82
CA ALA A 144 5.40 1.67 9.57
C ALA A 144 6.58 0.68 9.49
N LEU A 145 7.35 0.51 10.58
CA LEU A 145 8.44 -0.48 10.62
C LEU A 145 7.90 -1.92 10.62
N GLU A 146 6.76 -2.16 11.26
CA GLU A 146 6.14 -3.47 11.23
C GLU A 146 5.63 -3.83 9.83
N ALA A 147 4.98 -2.89 9.15
CA ALA A 147 4.52 -3.06 7.77
C ALA A 147 5.69 -3.32 6.81
N ASP A 148 6.76 -2.52 6.89
CA ASP A 148 7.99 -2.71 6.11
C ASP A 148 8.61 -4.10 6.37
N GLY A 149 8.74 -4.49 7.64
CA GLY A 149 9.26 -5.82 7.99
C GLY A 149 8.39 -6.98 7.50
N ARG A 150 7.07 -6.81 7.42
CA ARG A 150 6.15 -7.80 6.83
C ARG A 150 6.29 -7.87 5.31
N HIS A 151 6.49 -6.73 4.64
CA HIS A 151 6.76 -6.68 3.21
C HIS A 151 8.05 -7.43 2.87
N VAL A 152 9.16 -7.15 3.57
CA VAL A 152 10.43 -7.89 3.40
C VAL A 152 10.27 -9.39 3.70
N MET A 153 9.35 -9.78 4.60
CA MET A 153 9.05 -11.20 4.85
C MET A 153 8.39 -11.89 3.65
N THR A 154 7.51 -11.17 2.93
CA THR A 154 6.91 -11.67 1.68
C THR A 154 8.00 -11.90 0.63
N ASP A 155 8.94 -10.97 0.46
CA ASP A 155 10.09 -11.12 -0.45
C ASP A 155 10.96 -12.34 -0.07
N VAL A 156 11.12 -12.62 1.23
CA VAL A 156 11.84 -13.84 1.67
C VAL A 156 11.08 -15.09 1.25
N ALA A 157 9.76 -15.10 1.37
CA ALA A 157 8.93 -16.24 1.00
C ALA A 157 8.99 -16.50 -0.52
N THR A 158 8.91 -15.45 -1.35
CA THR A 158 9.05 -15.57 -2.81
C THR A 158 10.45 -16.06 -3.19
N SER A 159 11.51 -15.45 -2.63
CA SER A 159 12.91 -15.86 -2.85
C SER A 159 13.17 -17.32 -2.42
N ALA A 160 12.59 -17.75 -1.30
CA ALA A 160 12.70 -19.13 -0.82
C ALA A 160 11.98 -20.13 -1.75
N GLY A 161 10.81 -19.75 -2.28
CA GLY A 161 10.10 -20.52 -3.30
C GLY A 161 10.93 -20.70 -4.57
N VAL A 162 11.56 -19.61 -5.05
CA VAL A 162 12.50 -19.65 -6.19
C VAL A 162 13.68 -20.57 -5.92
N LEU A 163 14.35 -20.42 -4.77
CA LEU A 163 15.47 -21.27 -4.38
C LEU A 163 15.08 -22.76 -4.30
N ALA A 164 13.95 -23.08 -3.69
CA ALA A 164 13.45 -24.45 -3.60
C ALA A 164 13.16 -25.03 -5.00
N GLY A 165 12.52 -24.26 -5.88
CA GLY A 165 12.27 -24.65 -7.27
C GLY A 165 13.57 -24.88 -8.06
N LEU A 166 14.57 -24.03 -7.87
CA LEU A 166 15.88 -24.16 -8.52
C LEU A 166 16.67 -25.37 -8.04
N VAL A 167 16.63 -25.69 -6.75
CA VAL A 167 17.25 -26.91 -6.22
C VAL A 167 16.63 -28.15 -6.86
N LEU A 168 15.30 -28.17 -7.00
CA LEU A 168 14.59 -29.26 -7.69
C LEU A 168 14.95 -29.33 -9.18
N ALA A 169 15.03 -28.18 -9.86
CA ALA A 169 15.45 -28.10 -11.26
C ALA A 169 16.89 -28.58 -11.46
N TRP A 170 17.78 -28.23 -10.53
CA TRP A 170 19.19 -28.62 -10.59
C TRP A 170 19.39 -30.13 -10.39
N ILE A 171 18.71 -30.73 -9.41
CA ILE A 171 18.82 -32.16 -9.11
C ILE A 171 18.17 -33.02 -10.21
N SER A 172 17.06 -32.57 -10.78
CA SER A 172 16.39 -33.28 -11.89
C SER A 172 17.16 -33.21 -13.21
N GLY A 173 18.05 -32.22 -13.36
CA GLY A 173 18.87 -32.05 -14.57
C GLY A 173 18.08 -31.61 -15.80
N TRP A 174 16.84 -31.12 -15.64
CA TRP A 174 15.98 -30.68 -16.73
C TRP A 174 16.08 -29.15 -16.91
N PRO A 175 16.81 -28.64 -17.93
CA PRO A 175 17.07 -27.20 -18.04
C PRO A 175 15.80 -26.37 -18.26
N VAL A 176 14.76 -26.97 -18.84
CA VAL A 176 13.45 -26.33 -19.08
C VAL A 176 12.75 -25.92 -17.77
N LEU A 177 13.04 -26.58 -16.65
CA LEU A 177 12.39 -26.26 -15.38
C LEU A 177 12.71 -24.86 -14.86
N ASP A 178 13.89 -24.31 -15.18
CA ASP A 178 14.23 -22.93 -14.83
C ASP A 178 13.36 -21.93 -15.60
N ALA A 179 13.11 -22.17 -16.89
CA ALA A 179 12.21 -21.36 -17.71
C ALA A 179 10.76 -21.42 -17.19
N VAL A 180 10.28 -22.62 -16.83
CA VAL A 180 8.94 -22.81 -16.25
C VAL A 180 8.82 -22.11 -14.90
N LEU A 181 9.82 -22.22 -14.04
CA LEU A 181 9.85 -21.56 -12.74
C LEU A 181 9.86 -20.03 -12.91
N GLY A 182 10.70 -19.51 -13.80
CA GLY A 182 10.73 -18.09 -14.15
C GLY A 182 9.39 -17.59 -14.65
N ALA A 183 8.71 -18.33 -15.54
CA ALA A 183 7.37 -17.99 -16.02
C ALA A 183 6.33 -18.03 -14.89
N ALA A 184 6.41 -19.00 -13.97
CA ALA A 184 5.51 -19.09 -12.82
C ALA A 184 5.66 -17.89 -11.87
N VAL A 185 6.91 -17.48 -11.60
CA VAL A 185 7.22 -16.27 -10.83
C VAL A 185 6.74 -15.03 -11.56
N GLY A 186 6.98 -14.92 -12.87
CA GLY A 186 6.46 -13.82 -13.69
C GLY A 186 4.94 -13.70 -13.64
N LEU A 187 4.21 -14.81 -13.61
CA LEU A 187 2.74 -14.82 -13.45
C LEU A 187 2.31 -14.35 -12.05
N HIS A 188 3.04 -14.76 -11.01
CA HIS A 188 2.79 -14.30 -9.64
C HIS A 188 2.98 -12.78 -9.52
N ILE A 189 4.12 -12.27 -9.98
CA ILE A 189 4.46 -10.84 -10.01
C ILE A 189 3.43 -10.04 -10.83
N LEU A 190 3.03 -10.54 -12.02
CA LEU A 190 2.00 -9.90 -12.83
C LEU A 190 0.66 -9.78 -12.09
N ASN A 191 0.29 -10.83 -11.33
CA ASN A 191 -0.91 -10.84 -10.52
C ASN A 191 -0.84 -9.87 -9.32
N GLU A 192 0.35 -9.60 -8.79
CA GLU A 192 0.54 -8.57 -7.77
C GLU A 192 0.42 -7.17 -8.39
N GLY A 193 1.12 -6.94 -9.51
CA GLY A 193 1.05 -5.68 -10.25
C GLY A 193 -0.38 -5.30 -10.64
N ARG A 194 -1.17 -6.24 -11.21
CA ARG A 194 -2.57 -5.96 -11.57
C ARG A 194 -3.43 -5.59 -10.36
N ARG A 195 -3.20 -6.23 -9.20
CA ARG A 195 -3.98 -5.99 -7.98
C ARG A 195 -3.65 -4.62 -7.40
N LEU A 196 -2.36 -4.27 -7.39
CA LEU A 196 -1.90 -2.96 -6.97
C LEU A 196 -2.50 -1.85 -7.84
N ILE A 197 -2.38 -1.96 -9.16
CA ILE A 197 -2.95 -0.97 -10.10
C ILE A 197 -4.46 -0.83 -9.87
N ALA A 198 -5.20 -1.94 -9.78
CA ALA A 198 -6.64 -1.89 -9.57
C ALA A 198 -7.00 -1.19 -8.25
N ALA A 199 -6.29 -1.47 -7.16
CA ALA A 199 -6.51 -0.83 -5.87
C ALA A 199 -6.16 0.67 -5.90
N SER A 200 -5.08 1.06 -6.58
CA SER A 200 -4.66 2.46 -6.68
C SER A 200 -5.59 3.29 -7.58
N LEU A 201 -6.04 2.73 -8.70
CA LEU A 201 -7.02 3.39 -9.58
C LEU A 201 -8.35 3.58 -8.86
N ASP A 202 -8.78 2.60 -8.08
CA ASP A 202 -10.00 2.70 -7.28
C ASP A 202 -9.90 3.82 -6.22
N GLY A 203 -8.73 3.99 -5.58
CA GLY A 203 -8.47 5.12 -4.70
C GLY A 203 -8.51 6.50 -5.41
N LEU A 204 -8.20 6.57 -6.71
CA LEU A 204 -8.33 7.81 -7.48
C LEU A 204 -9.79 8.19 -7.77
N MET A 205 -10.69 7.20 -7.83
CA MET A 205 -12.12 7.36 -8.13
C MET A 205 -12.98 7.76 -6.91
N ASP A 206 -12.36 8.31 -5.85
CA ASP A 206 -13.05 8.76 -4.64
C ASP A 206 -13.89 7.65 -3.99
N ARG A 207 -13.27 6.50 -3.76
CA ARG A 207 -13.88 5.35 -3.08
C ARG A 207 -14.50 5.76 -1.74
N ALA A 208 -15.73 5.30 -1.51
CA ALA A 208 -16.44 5.47 -0.25
C ALA A 208 -15.73 4.78 0.92
N ALA A 209 -16.05 5.24 2.14
CA ALA A 209 -15.63 4.60 3.39
C ALA A 209 -16.04 3.13 3.44
N THR A 210 -15.29 2.31 4.18
CA THR A 210 -15.67 0.90 4.38
C THR A 210 -16.99 0.79 5.15
N PRO A 211 -17.67 -0.37 5.14
CA PRO A 211 -18.88 -0.56 5.94
C PRO A 211 -18.68 -0.27 7.43
N ASP A 212 -17.54 -0.68 8.00
CA ASP A 212 -17.21 -0.44 9.40
C ASP A 212 -16.96 1.05 9.69
N GLU A 213 -16.25 1.74 8.79
CA GLU A 213 -16.03 3.19 8.88
C GLU A 213 -17.34 3.96 8.73
N THR A 214 -18.22 3.53 7.82
CA THR A 214 -19.54 4.13 7.62
C THR A 214 -20.38 3.97 8.89
N ALA A 215 -20.47 2.76 9.46
CA ALA A 215 -21.18 2.53 10.70
C ALA A 215 -20.64 3.38 11.87
N LEU A 216 -19.32 3.55 11.95
CA LEU A 216 -18.69 4.44 12.94
C LEU A 216 -19.08 5.91 12.73
N ILE A 217 -19.07 6.39 11.48
CA ILE A 217 -19.47 7.75 11.13
C ILE A 217 -20.92 8.00 11.51
N GLU A 218 -21.82 7.09 11.12
CA GLU A 218 -23.25 7.20 11.42
C GLU A 218 -23.54 7.18 12.93
N ALA A 219 -22.88 6.30 13.68
CA ALA A 219 -22.99 6.26 15.14
C ALA A 219 -22.48 7.56 15.78
N THR A 220 -21.32 8.06 15.34
CA THR A 220 -20.73 9.30 15.86
C THR A 220 -21.63 10.52 15.61
N ILE A 221 -22.22 10.60 14.41
CA ILE A 221 -23.18 11.66 14.06
C ILE A 221 -24.40 11.56 14.97
N ARG A 222 -24.98 10.36 15.12
CA ARG A 222 -26.17 10.13 15.96
C ARG A 222 -25.95 10.60 17.40
N ASP A 223 -24.80 10.30 17.97
CA ASP A 223 -24.50 10.60 19.38
C ASP A 223 -24.17 12.09 19.62
N SER A 224 -23.75 12.83 18.58
CA SER A 224 -23.28 14.22 18.72
C SER A 224 -24.24 15.28 18.16
N ALA A 225 -25.17 14.88 17.29
CA ALA A 225 -26.10 15.77 16.58
C ALA A 225 -27.37 16.13 17.38
N ALA A 226 -27.32 16.12 18.72
CA ALA A 226 -28.46 16.47 19.56
C ALA A 226 -29.07 17.84 19.18
N GLY A 227 -30.39 17.87 18.94
CA GLY A 227 -31.11 19.06 18.49
C GLY A 227 -31.28 19.17 16.97
N ALA A 228 -30.64 18.30 16.19
CA ALA A 228 -30.99 18.08 14.79
C ALA A 228 -32.14 17.07 14.66
N LEU A 229 -32.87 17.16 13.55
CA LEU A 229 -34.01 16.30 13.24
C LEU A 229 -33.59 15.06 12.45
N GLU A 230 -32.65 15.22 11.52
CA GLU A 230 -32.28 14.15 10.58
C GLU A 230 -30.92 14.45 9.96
N VAL A 231 -30.20 13.40 9.55
CA VAL A 231 -29.04 13.50 8.65
C VAL A 231 -29.27 12.64 7.41
N HIS A 232 -29.01 13.17 6.22
CA HIS A 232 -29.14 12.40 4.98
C HIS A 232 -28.04 12.76 3.97
N ASP A 233 -27.99 12.00 2.88
CA ASP A 233 -27.00 12.11 1.80
C ASP A 233 -25.55 12.10 2.32
N ILE A 234 -25.23 11.22 3.29
CA ILE A 234 -23.85 11.03 3.75
C ILE A 234 -23.02 10.51 2.58
N ARG A 235 -22.09 11.33 2.14
CA ARG A 235 -21.10 11.00 1.11
C ARG A 235 -19.73 11.00 1.76
N THR A 236 -18.99 9.93 1.49
CA THR A 236 -17.62 9.79 1.95
C THR A 236 -16.71 9.57 0.77
N ARG A 237 -15.49 10.09 0.85
CA ARG A 237 -14.42 9.75 -0.08
C ARG A 237 -13.08 9.77 0.64
N ARG A 238 -12.20 8.84 0.28
CA ARG A 238 -10.84 8.79 0.83
C ARG A 238 -9.82 9.30 -0.19
N ALA A 239 -8.89 10.13 0.26
CA ALA A 239 -7.71 10.49 -0.50
C ALA A 239 -6.47 10.33 0.38
N GLY A 240 -5.71 9.26 0.17
CA GLY A 240 -4.57 8.91 1.03
C GLY A 240 -5.00 8.82 2.50
N PRO A 241 -4.37 9.57 3.43
CA PRO A 241 -4.75 9.58 4.84
C PRO A 241 -5.99 10.43 5.16
N ALA A 242 -6.50 11.23 4.22
CA ALA A 242 -7.65 12.11 4.47
C ALA A 242 -8.98 11.38 4.17
N MET A 243 -9.95 11.50 5.08
CA MET A 243 -11.33 11.06 4.89
C MET A 243 -12.22 12.30 4.76
N PHE A 244 -12.79 12.53 3.59
CA PHE A 244 -13.77 13.60 3.40
C PHE A 244 -15.17 13.06 3.67
N ILE A 245 -15.94 13.81 4.45
CA ILE A 245 -17.29 13.45 4.89
C ILE A 245 -18.20 14.65 4.62
N ASP A 246 -19.10 14.51 3.67
CA ASP A 246 -20.05 15.56 3.27
C ASP A 246 -21.46 15.05 3.53
N PHE A 247 -22.30 15.81 4.24
CA PHE A 247 -23.69 15.40 4.49
C PHE A 247 -24.61 16.60 4.75
N HIS A 248 -25.91 16.35 4.72
CA HIS A 248 -26.93 17.33 5.06
C HIS A 248 -27.44 17.10 6.48
N LEU A 249 -27.52 18.16 7.26
CA LEU A 249 -28.03 18.17 8.64
C LEU A 249 -29.33 18.96 8.69
N VAL A 250 -30.44 18.28 8.97
CA VAL A 250 -31.76 18.90 9.01
C VAL A 250 -32.05 19.42 10.42
N VAL A 251 -32.44 20.68 10.53
CA VAL A 251 -32.79 21.35 11.80
C VAL A 251 -34.17 22.03 11.71
N ASP A 252 -34.68 22.50 12.85
CA ASP A 252 -35.89 23.32 12.88
C ASP A 252 -35.69 24.62 12.07
N GLY A 253 -36.66 24.97 11.22
CA GLY A 253 -36.54 26.14 10.33
C GLY A 253 -36.55 27.49 11.05
N ALA A 254 -36.98 27.54 12.32
CA ALA A 254 -36.91 28.72 13.18
C ALA A 254 -35.61 28.76 14.00
N MET A 255 -34.75 27.74 13.93
CA MET A 255 -33.46 27.71 14.60
C MET A 255 -32.56 28.84 14.07
N SER A 256 -31.91 29.57 14.97
CA SER A 256 -30.95 30.59 14.55
C SER A 256 -29.70 29.96 13.92
N VAL A 257 -29.05 30.69 13.00
CA VAL A 257 -27.80 30.25 12.37
C VAL A 257 -26.74 29.88 13.42
N SER A 258 -26.64 30.65 14.51
CA SER A 258 -25.72 30.37 15.62
C SER A 258 -25.98 29.01 16.26
N GLN A 259 -27.24 28.70 16.57
CA GLN A 259 -27.61 27.42 17.19
C GLN A 259 -27.35 26.24 16.24
N SER A 260 -27.67 26.38 14.96
CA SER A 260 -27.36 25.33 13.99
C SER A 260 -25.85 25.12 13.82
N HIS A 261 -25.07 26.20 13.90
CA HIS A 261 -23.61 26.14 13.81
C HIS A 261 -23.01 25.43 15.03
N GLU A 262 -23.53 25.66 16.24
CA GLU A 262 -23.12 24.93 17.44
C GLU A 262 -23.38 23.42 17.35
N ILE A 263 -24.43 22.99 16.64
CA ILE A 263 -24.66 21.56 16.37
C ILE A 263 -23.58 21.05 15.41
N CYS A 264 -23.29 21.79 14.32
CA CYS A 264 -22.25 21.43 13.37
C CYS A 264 -20.89 21.29 14.05
N ASP A 265 -20.46 22.27 14.85
CA ASP A 265 -19.18 22.26 15.56
C ASP A 265 -19.01 21.02 16.45
N ARG A 266 -20.08 20.60 17.15
CA ARG A 266 -20.04 19.38 17.97
C ARG A 266 -19.87 18.12 17.13
N VAL A 267 -20.60 18.03 16.02
CA VAL A 267 -20.52 16.87 15.11
C VAL A 267 -19.15 16.81 14.44
N GLU A 268 -18.63 17.95 13.97
CA GLU A 268 -17.29 18.06 13.39
C GLU A 268 -16.20 17.67 14.39
N ALA A 269 -16.28 18.15 15.63
CA ALA A 269 -15.35 17.79 16.69
C ALA A 269 -15.41 16.28 17.03
N ALA A 270 -16.61 15.70 17.12
CA ALA A 270 -16.80 14.28 17.39
C ALA A 270 -16.22 13.41 16.27
N LEU A 271 -16.51 13.74 15.01
CA LEU A 271 -15.95 13.05 13.84
C LEU A 271 -14.43 13.21 13.74
N GLY A 272 -13.89 14.38 14.08
CA GLY A 272 -12.45 14.62 14.11
C GLY A 272 -11.70 13.75 15.13
N VAL A 273 -12.37 13.33 16.21
CA VAL A 273 -11.83 12.39 17.20
C VAL A 273 -12.04 10.93 16.77
N ALA A 274 -13.23 10.60 16.28
CA ALA A 274 -13.60 9.21 15.95
C ALA A 274 -12.94 8.70 14.67
N VAL A 275 -12.77 9.58 13.66
CA VAL A 275 -12.27 9.23 12.33
C VAL A 275 -10.97 9.99 12.06
N PRO A 276 -9.81 9.33 12.19
CA PRO A 276 -8.53 9.97 11.90
C PRO A 276 -8.47 10.55 10.49
N GLY A 277 -8.05 11.82 10.38
CA GLY A 277 -7.95 12.51 9.10
C GLY A 277 -9.29 12.98 8.52
N ALA A 278 -10.37 13.01 9.31
CA ALA A 278 -11.66 13.54 8.89
C ALA A 278 -11.59 15.01 8.46
N ARG A 279 -12.24 15.29 7.32
CA ARG A 279 -12.50 16.62 6.76
C ARG A 279 -14.00 16.68 6.51
N VAL A 280 -14.71 17.40 7.36
CA VAL A 280 -16.17 17.39 7.36
C VAL A 280 -16.70 18.66 6.70
N ALA A 281 -17.73 18.53 5.87
CA ALA A 281 -18.54 19.66 5.42
C ALA A 281 -20.02 19.35 5.64
N ILE A 282 -20.68 20.21 6.41
CA ILE A 282 -22.08 20.03 6.79
C ILE A 282 -22.94 21.08 6.09
N HIS A 283 -23.92 20.65 5.30
CA HIS A 283 -24.93 21.53 4.74
C HIS A 283 -26.16 21.53 5.65
N VAL A 284 -26.47 22.66 6.28
CA VAL A 284 -27.64 22.78 7.15
C VAL A 284 -28.89 23.02 6.32
N GLU A 285 -29.92 22.18 6.52
CA GLU A 285 -31.21 22.29 5.84
C GLU A 285 -32.37 22.46 6.83
N PRO A 286 -33.44 23.17 6.45
CA PRO A 286 -34.65 23.29 7.26
C PRO A 286 -35.52 22.02 7.20
N ALA A 287 -36.36 21.83 8.21
CA ALA A 287 -37.24 20.67 8.38
C ALA A 287 -38.06 20.20 7.16
N HIS A 288 -38.42 21.09 6.23
CA HIS A 288 -39.16 20.70 5.02
C HIS A 288 -38.32 19.94 3.98
N LYS A 289 -37.01 19.79 4.20
CA LYS A 289 -36.07 19.04 3.36
C LYS A 289 -35.80 17.61 3.85
N ARG A 290 -36.44 17.17 4.94
CA ARG A 290 -36.34 15.80 5.45
C ARG A 290 -36.61 14.76 4.36
N LYS A 291 -35.87 13.65 4.41
CA LYS A 291 -35.99 12.48 3.53
C LYS A 291 -36.24 11.22 4.39
N PRO A 292 -37.50 10.97 4.80
CA PRO A 292 -37.84 9.93 5.77
C PRO A 292 -37.38 8.51 5.37
N ASP A 293 -37.30 8.24 4.07
CA ASP A 293 -36.97 6.91 3.55
C ASP A 293 -35.46 6.70 3.31
N HIS A 294 -34.64 7.76 3.44
CA HIS A 294 -33.22 7.75 3.06
C HIS A 294 -32.30 8.48 4.06
N GLY A 295 -32.83 8.96 5.18
CA GLY A 295 -32.09 9.66 6.22
C GLY A 295 -31.93 8.84 7.49
N LEU A 296 -30.88 9.15 8.26
CA LEU A 296 -30.75 8.79 9.65
C LEU A 296 -31.65 9.70 10.48
N ASP A 297 -32.73 9.13 11.02
CA ASP A 297 -33.57 9.82 11.99
C ASP A 297 -32.79 10.00 13.31
N LEU A 298 -32.83 11.22 13.83
CA LEU A 298 -32.11 11.63 15.04
C LEU A 298 -33.03 11.91 16.23
N VAL A 299 -34.35 11.79 16.01
CA VAL A 299 -35.42 12.01 17.00
C VAL A 299 -35.93 10.70 17.56
#